data_AF-A0A4R3I8G8-F1
#
_entry.id   AF-A0A4R3I8G8-F1
#
_cell.length_a   1.000
_cell.length_b   1.000
_cell.length_c   1.000
_cell.angle_alpha   90.00
_cell.angle_beta   90.00
_cell.angle_gamma   90.00
#
_symmetry.space_group_name_H-M   'P 1'
#
loop_
_entity.id
_entity.type
_entity.pdbx_description
1 polymer ?
#
loop_
_entity_poly.entity_id
_entity_poly.type
_entity_poly.pdbx_seq_one_letter_code
_entity_poly.pdbx_strand_id
1 'polypeptide(L)'
;MKRVVLLFAILLPFCAIAEEAPLSDISELRWQNRIILMLANQLDEDAGQTLQHHSPDIIDRDIIWFIFDDHSTQTNYPGLLADDFRSNTLARFLNLERGVLLLGKDGGLKAVLPSLNLHTLFNTIDAMPMRQYELQNRV
;
A
#
# COMPACT_ATOMS: atom_id res chain seq x y z
N MET A 1 11.25 57.94 -33.05
CA MET A 1 11.22 57.60 -31.59
C MET A 1 10.14 56.57 -31.37
N LYS A 2 10.31 55.70 -30.35
CA LYS A 2 9.41 54.62 -29.86
C LYS A 2 9.82 53.21 -30.29
N ARG A 3 10.81 52.67 -29.56
CA ARG A 3 11.06 51.22 -29.43
C ARG A 3 9.98 50.67 -28.49
N VAL A 4 9.08 49.84 -28.99
CA VAL A 4 8.17 49.07 -28.15
C VAL A 4 8.95 47.85 -27.67
N VAL A 5 9.45 47.91 -26.43
CA VAL A 5 10.04 46.75 -25.76
C VAL A 5 8.88 45.95 -25.19
N LEU A 6 8.50 44.89 -25.91
CA LEU A 6 7.50 43.93 -25.44
C LEU A 6 8.20 42.95 -24.48
N LEU A 7 8.21 43.30 -23.20
CA LEU A 7 8.70 42.45 -22.11
C LEU A 7 7.70 41.29 -21.93
N PHE A 8 8.00 40.14 -22.53
CA PHE A 8 7.31 38.89 -22.26
C PHE A 8 7.70 38.44 -20.85
N ALA A 9 6.88 38.77 -19.85
CA ALA A 9 7.04 38.28 -18.49
C ALA A 9 6.85 36.76 -18.49
N ILE A 10 7.94 36.03 -18.25
CA ILE A 10 7.96 34.59 -18.10
C ILE A 10 7.14 34.24 -16.85
N LEU A 11 5.93 33.72 -17.04
CA LEU A 11 5.16 33.03 -16.01
C LEU A 11 5.90 31.72 -15.71
N LEU A 12 6.81 31.75 -14.73
CA LEU A 12 7.32 30.53 -14.12
C LEU A 12 6.14 29.85 -13.40
N PRO A 13 5.75 28.61 -13.76
CA PRO A 13 4.82 27.88 -12.94
C PRO A 13 5.50 27.62 -11.59
N PHE A 14 4.93 28.18 -10.53
CA PHE A 14 5.28 27.84 -9.16
C PHE A 14 4.87 26.37 -8.99
N CYS A 15 5.81 25.44 -9.19
CA CYS A 15 5.61 24.06 -8.77
C CYS A 15 5.52 24.07 -7.25
N ALA A 16 4.28 24.14 -6.74
CA ALA A 16 4.01 23.78 -5.36
C ALA A 16 4.42 22.31 -5.21
N ILE A 17 5.54 22.08 -4.52
CA ILE A 17 5.85 20.75 -4.02
C ILE A 17 4.75 20.47 -2.99
N ALA A 18 3.76 19.67 -3.40
CA ALA A 18 2.77 19.15 -2.47
C ALA A 18 3.51 18.19 -1.55
N GLU A 19 3.69 18.59 -0.30
CA GLU A 19 4.14 17.69 0.76
C GLU A 19 3.03 16.66 0.95
N GLU A 20 3.30 15.40 0.58
CA GLU A 20 2.31 14.34 0.65
C GLU A 20 2.00 14.07 2.13
N ALA A 21 0.73 14.22 2.51
CA ALA A 21 0.31 14.05 3.90
C ALA A 21 0.63 12.61 4.36
N PRO A 22 1.10 12.41 5.60
CA PRO A 22 1.33 11.06 6.12
C PRO A 22 0.05 10.21 6.07
N LEU A 23 0.21 8.93 5.72
CA LEU A 23 -0.90 7.99 5.64
C LEU A 23 -1.47 7.73 7.03
N SER A 24 -2.74 8.07 7.24
CA SER A 24 -3.40 7.97 8.55
C SER A 24 -4.29 6.74 8.70
N ASP A 25 -4.81 6.21 7.59
CA ASP A 25 -5.59 4.97 7.58
C ASP A 25 -5.40 4.18 6.28
N ILE A 26 -5.38 2.85 6.39
CA ILE A 26 -5.28 1.96 5.22
C ILE A 26 -6.42 2.14 4.19
N SER A 27 -7.54 2.72 4.58
CA SER A 27 -8.68 3.01 3.69
C SER A 27 -8.34 4.06 2.63
N GLU A 28 -7.31 4.87 2.86
CA GLU A 28 -6.81 5.85 1.88
C GLU A 28 -6.13 5.17 0.68
N LEU A 29 -5.70 3.91 0.82
CA LEU A 29 -5.10 3.10 -0.26
C LEU A 29 -6.13 2.38 -1.14
N ARG A 30 -7.44 2.59 -0.88
CA ARG A 30 -8.51 1.95 -1.62
C ARG A 30 -8.54 2.43 -3.06
N TRP A 31 -8.75 1.48 -3.95
CA TRP A 31 -8.78 1.58 -5.40
C TRP A 31 -7.40 1.63 -6.05
N GLN A 32 -6.34 1.97 -5.31
CA GLN A 32 -4.96 1.93 -5.82
C GLN A 32 -4.25 0.63 -5.46
N ASN A 33 -4.33 0.19 -4.20
CA ASN A 33 -3.50 -0.92 -3.72
C ASN A 33 -4.29 -2.06 -3.11
N ARG A 34 -3.75 -3.27 -3.25
CA ARG A 34 -4.11 -4.43 -2.44
C ARG A 34 -3.26 -4.38 -1.18
N ILE A 35 -3.81 -4.80 -0.05
CA ILE A 35 -3.07 -4.71 1.22
C ILE A 35 -2.86 -6.11 1.79
N ILE A 36 -1.60 -6.43 2.10
CA ILE A 36 -1.26 -7.55 2.98
C ILE A 36 -0.98 -6.97 4.36
N LEU A 37 -1.81 -7.30 5.34
CA LEU A 37 -1.65 -6.83 6.71
C LEU A 37 -1.30 -8.01 7.61
N MET A 38 -0.15 -7.95 8.27
CA MET A 38 0.29 -8.96 9.22
C MET A 38 0.14 -8.43 10.64
N LEU A 39 -0.71 -9.10 11.43
CA LEU A 39 -0.97 -8.81 12.84
C LEU A 39 -0.13 -9.76 13.69
N ALA A 40 0.85 -9.23 14.40
CA ALA A 40 1.78 -10.05 15.17
C ALA A 40 1.49 -10.06 16.67
N ASN A 41 1.80 -11.20 17.28
CA ASN A 41 2.52 -11.28 18.56
C ASN A 41 3.78 -12.19 18.45
N GLN A 42 3.95 -12.87 17.31
CA GLN A 42 5.12 -13.67 16.96
C GLN A 42 5.20 -13.70 15.43
N LEU A 43 6.03 -12.85 14.86
CA LEU A 43 6.29 -12.79 13.42
C LEU A 43 7.02 -14.06 12.98
N ASP A 44 6.79 -14.52 11.76
CA ASP A 44 7.84 -15.26 11.07
C ASP A 44 9.04 -14.30 11.02
N GLU A 45 10.16 -14.64 11.69
CA GLU A 45 11.32 -13.73 11.86
C GLU A 45 11.81 -13.14 10.51
N ASP A 46 11.57 -13.87 9.42
CA ASP A 46 11.97 -13.52 8.05
C ASP A 46 10.83 -12.95 7.18
N ALA A 47 9.66 -12.60 7.72
CA ALA A 47 8.50 -12.15 6.94
C ALA A 47 8.83 -10.93 6.06
N GLY A 48 9.46 -9.90 6.63
CA GLY A 48 9.86 -8.69 5.92
C GLY A 48 10.87 -8.98 4.81
N GLN A 49 11.86 -9.85 5.07
CA GLN A 49 12.84 -10.27 4.07
C GLN A 49 12.20 -11.08 2.94
N THR A 50 11.29 -11.99 3.28
CA THR A 50 10.53 -12.79 2.32
C THR A 50 9.72 -11.90 1.38
N LEU A 51 9.02 -10.90 1.93
CA LEU A 51 8.28 -9.91 1.15
C LEU A 51 9.22 -9.07 0.26
N GLN A 52 10.33 -8.57 0.80
CA GLN A 52 11.31 -7.82 0.01
C GLN A 52 11.91 -8.65 -1.14
N HIS A 53 12.21 -9.94 -0.91
CA HIS A 53 12.71 -10.84 -1.94
C HIS A 53 11.74 -11.00 -3.12
N HIS A 54 10.43 -10.94 -2.86
CA HIS A 54 9.37 -11.03 -3.86
C HIS A 54 8.86 -9.66 -4.35
N SER A 55 9.65 -8.59 -4.20
CA SER A 55 9.28 -7.25 -4.63
C SER A 55 8.73 -7.16 -6.06
N PRO A 56 9.30 -7.85 -7.09
CA PRO A 56 8.75 -7.82 -8.43
C PRO A 56 7.29 -8.29 -8.51
N ASP A 57 6.96 -9.39 -7.84
CA ASP A 57 5.59 -9.95 -7.79
C ASP A 57 4.61 -9.09 -6.99
N ILE A 58 5.12 -8.43 -5.95
CA ILE A 58 4.38 -7.48 -5.11
C ILE A 58 4.02 -6.23 -5.92
N ILE A 59 5.00 -5.66 -6.62
CA ILE A 59 4.81 -4.49 -7.50
C ILE A 59 3.84 -4.84 -8.63
N ASP A 60 4.00 -6.00 -9.26
CA ASP A 60 3.13 -6.43 -10.36
C ASP A 60 1.64 -6.55 -9.97
N ARG A 61 1.36 -6.74 -8.67
CA ARG A 61 0.01 -6.91 -8.12
C ARG A 61 -0.45 -5.68 -7.33
N ASP A 62 0.26 -4.55 -7.42
CA ASP A 62 -0.03 -3.31 -6.71
C ASP A 62 -0.18 -3.51 -5.18
N ILE A 63 0.63 -4.39 -4.60
CA ILE A 63 0.54 -4.76 -3.19
C ILE A 63 1.34 -3.78 -2.33
N ILE A 64 0.70 -3.25 -1.30
CA ILE A 64 1.35 -2.65 -0.15
C ILE A 64 1.20 -3.60 1.04
N TRP A 65 2.27 -3.81 1.79
CA TRP A 65 2.25 -4.66 2.97
C TRP A 65 2.59 -3.87 4.23
N PHE A 66 1.96 -4.25 5.34
CA PHE A 66 2.22 -3.72 6.66
C PHE A 66 2.43 -4.87 7.62
N ILE A 67 3.55 -4.86 8.32
CA ILE A 67 3.86 -5.81 9.38
C ILE A 67 3.87 -5.02 10.67
N PHE A 68 2.87 -5.26 11.53
CA PHE A 68 2.82 -4.66 12.84
C PHE A 68 3.56 -5.55 13.83
N ASP A 69 4.70 -5.07 14.33
CA ASP A 69 5.36 -5.63 15.50
C ASP A 69 4.90 -4.89 16.79
N ASP A 70 5.50 -5.22 17.93
CA ASP A 70 5.13 -4.66 19.23
C ASP A 70 5.35 -3.14 19.31
N HIS A 71 6.30 -2.58 18.55
CA HIS A 71 6.78 -1.20 18.71
C HIS A 71 6.97 -0.43 17.40
N SER A 72 6.82 -1.08 16.26
CA SER A 72 7.19 -0.58 14.95
C SER A 72 6.29 -1.17 13.86
N THR A 73 6.32 -0.52 12.69
CA THR A 73 5.62 -0.99 11.49
C THR A 73 6.64 -1.10 10.38
N GLN A 74 6.85 -2.31 9.87
CA GLN A 74 7.60 -2.50 8.64
C GLN A 74 6.64 -2.44 7.47
N THR A 75 7.05 -1.77 6.39
CA THR A 75 6.20 -1.61 5.19
C THR A 75 7.03 -1.35 3.94
N ASN A 76 6.44 -1.61 2.76
CA ASN A 76 6.92 -1.09 1.47
C ASN A 76 6.16 0.16 1.02
N TYR A 77 5.28 0.73 1.84
CA TYR A 77 4.63 2.00 1.54
C TYR A 77 5.72 3.09 1.38
N PRO A 78 5.74 3.83 0.25
CA PRO A 78 6.82 4.77 -0.03
C PRO A 78 6.74 6.08 0.77
N GLY A 79 5.57 6.39 1.33
CA GLY A 79 5.33 7.61 2.09
C GLY A 79 5.55 7.45 3.61
N LEU A 80 5.31 8.54 4.34
CA LEU A 80 5.33 8.53 5.80
C LEU A 80 4.01 7.96 6.34
N LEU A 81 4.09 7.26 7.48
CA LEU A 81 2.91 6.86 8.25
C LEU A 81 2.65 7.90 9.33
N ALA A 82 1.38 8.24 9.55
CA ALA A 82 0.99 9.04 10.70
C ALA A 82 1.17 8.25 12.00
N ASP A 83 1.39 8.94 13.12
CA ASP A 83 1.60 8.31 14.43
C ASP A 83 0.42 7.43 14.87
N ASP A 84 -0.80 7.78 14.45
CA ASP A 84 -2.04 7.08 14.77
C ASP A 84 -2.40 5.96 13.77
N PHE A 85 -1.65 5.81 12.67
CA PHE A 85 -1.92 4.85 11.58
C PHE A 85 -2.16 3.42 12.07
N ARG A 86 -1.27 2.92 12.94
CA ARG A 86 -1.37 1.57 13.51
C ARG A 86 -2.66 1.42 14.32
N SER A 87 -2.99 2.41 15.14
CA SER A 87 -4.20 2.36 15.99
C SER A 87 -5.49 2.43 15.18
N ASN A 88 -5.54 3.30 14.17
CA ASN A 88 -6.68 3.42 13.25
C ASN A 88 -6.89 2.12 12.46
N THR A 89 -5.80 1.55 11.94
CA THR A 89 -5.82 0.29 11.18
C THR A 89 -6.30 -0.88 12.04
N LEU A 90 -5.74 -1.05 13.24
CA LEU A 90 -6.10 -2.14 14.15
C LEU A 90 -7.55 -2.05 14.65
N ALA A 91 -8.08 -0.84 14.85
CA ALA A 91 -9.46 -0.63 15.25
C ALA A 91 -10.49 -1.20 14.26
N ARG A 92 -10.10 -1.42 12.99
CA ARG A 92 -10.95 -2.06 11.97
C ARG A 92 -10.97 -3.59 12.06
N PHE A 93 -10.01 -4.18 12.76
CA PHE A 93 -9.81 -5.63 12.85
C PHE A 93 -9.80 -6.13 14.30
N LEU A 94 -10.50 -5.46 15.21
CA LEU A 94 -10.52 -5.76 16.66
C LEU A 94 -10.84 -7.22 17.02
N ASN A 95 -11.50 -7.97 16.13
CA ASN A 95 -11.81 -9.39 16.32
C ASN A 95 -10.70 -10.34 15.85
N LEU A 96 -9.60 -9.82 15.29
CA LEU A 96 -8.48 -10.57 14.75
C LEU A 96 -7.22 -10.20 15.53
N GLU A 97 -6.80 -11.08 16.43
CA GLU A 97 -5.62 -10.86 17.26
C GLU A 97 -4.30 -11.27 16.57
N ARG A 98 -4.39 -12.09 15.51
CA ARG A 98 -3.21 -12.62 14.81
C ARG A 98 -3.50 -13.04 13.37
N GLY A 99 -2.42 -13.12 12.60
CA GLY A 99 -2.41 -13.72 11.27
C GLY A 99 -2.15 -12.72 10.15
N VAL A 100 -2.36 -13.17 8.92
CA VAL A 100 -2.15 -12.39 7.70
C VAL A 100 -3.48 -12.17 7.00
N LEU A 101 -3.84 -10.91 6.83
CA LEU A 101 -5.06 -10.48 6.17
C LEU A 101 -4.71 -10.02 4.75
N LEU A 102 -5.53 -10.41 3.79
CA LEU A 102 -5.49 -9.87 2.44
C LEU A 102 -6.71 -8.99 2.22
N LEU A 103 -6.49 -7.73 1.88
CA LEU A 103 -7.52 -6.78 1.47
C LEU A 103 -7.38 -6.50 -0.03
N GLY A 104 -8.51 -6.49 -0.73
CA GLY A 104 -8.56 -6.08 -2.13
C GLY A 104 -8.42 -4.56 -2.29
N LYS A 105 -8.29 -4.09 -3.54
CA LYS A 105 -8.37 -2.65 -3.87
C LYS A 105 -9.70 -2.04 -3.45
N ASP A 106 -10.77 -2.81 -3.39
CA ASP A 106 -12.06 -2.36 -2.87
C ASP A 106 -12.06 -2.11 -1.35
N GLY A 107 -11.00 -2.49 -0.64
CA GLY A 107 -10.89 -2.46 0.82
C GLY A 107 -11.57 -3.65 1.52
N GLY A 108 -12.12 -4.59 0.76
CA GLY A 108 -12.79 -5.77 1.29
C GLY A 108 -11.80 -6.87 1.69
N LEU A 109 -12.07 -7.55 2.80
CA LEU A 109 -11.29 -8.71 3.26
C LEU A 109 -11.48 -9.90 2.31
N LYS A 110 -10.38 -10.43 1.78
CA LYS A 110 -10.36 -11.51 0.77
C LYS A 110 -9.84 -12.82 1.32
N ALA A 111 -8.91 -12.78 2.26
CA ALA A 111 -8.39 -13.95 2.95
C ALA A 111 -7.89 -13.59 4.35
N VAL A 112 -7.92 -14.58 5.24
CA VAL A 112 -7.25 -14.57 6.54
C VAL A 112 -6.46 -15.86 6.64
N LEU A 113 -5.15 -15.76 6.82
CA LEU A 113 -4.23 -16.88 6.92
C LEU A 113 -3.56 -16.89 8.30
N PRO A 114 -3.22 -18.06 8.85
CA PRO A 114 -2.55 -18.15 10.15
C PRO A 114 -1.09 -17.66 10.10
N SER A 115 -0.44 -17.69 8.93
CA SER A 115 0.95 -17.28 8.70
C SER A 115 1.15 -16.79 7.26
N LEU A 116 2.35 -16.26 6.95
CA LEU A 116 2.66 -15.75 5.62
C LEU A 116 2.75 -16.90 4.62
N ASN A 117 1.87 -16.89 3.62
CA ASN A 117 1.93 -17.81 2.48
C ASN A 117 1.71 -17.04 1.18
N LEU A 118 2.83 -16.57 0.58
CA LEU A 118 2.78 -15.76 -0.63
C LEU A 118 2.15 -16.50 -1.81
N HIS A 119 2.36 -17.81 -1.92
CA HIS A 119 1.74 -18.61 -2.97
C HIS A 119 0.20 -18.56 -2.87
N THR A 120 -0.35 -18.81 -1.68
CA THR A 120 -1.80 -18.71 -1.44
C THR A 120 -2.33 -17.29 -1.67
N LEU A 121 -1.61 -16.28 -1.20
CA LEU A 121 -2.00 -14.87 -1.34
C LEU A 121 -2.03 -14.43 -2.81
N PHE A 122 -0.98 -14.72 -3.58
CA PHE A 122 -0.89 -14.36 -4.99
C PHE A 122 -1.93 -15.11 -5.82
N ASN A 123 -2.13 -16.41 -5.58
CA ASN A 123 -3.20 -17.15 -6.26
C ASN A 123 -4.59 -16.57 -5.95
N THR A 124 -4.82 -16.16 -4.71
CA THR A 124 -6.08 -15.50 -4.31
C THR A 124 -6.27 -14.18 -5.06
N ILE A 125 -5.21 -13.38 -5.21
CA ILE A 125 -5.19 -12.13 -5.97
C ILE A 125 -5.46 -12.38 -7.46
N ASP A 126 -4.75 -13.32 -8.06
CA ASP A 126 -4.84 -13.61 -9.51
C ASP A 126 -6.19 -14.22 -9.90
N ALA A 127 -6.91 -14.82 -8.94
CA ALA A 127 -8.30 -15.26 -9.11
C ALA A 127 -9.34 -14.12 -9.01
N MET A 128 -8.98 -12.91 -8.56
CA MET A 128 -9.94 -11.82 -8.40
C MET A 128 -10.37 -11.25 -9.77
N PRO A 129 -11.68 -10.98 -10.01
CA PRO A 129 -12.16 -10.44 -11.28
C PRO A 129 -11.45 -9.15 -11.72
N MET A 130 -11.18 -8.25 -10.77
CA MET A 130 -10.44 -7.01 -11.06
C MET A 130 -9.01 -7.30 -11.52
N ARG A 131 -8.34 -8.29 -10.92
CA ARG A 131 -6.99 -8.68 -11.32
C ARG A 131 -6.96 -9.32 -12.71
N GLN A 132 -7.95 -10.16 -13.01
CA GLN A 132 -8.11 -10.73 -14.35
C GLN A 132 -8.33 -9.63 -15.40
N TYR A 133 -9.14 -8.62 -15.08
CA TYR A 133 -9.34 -7.45 -15.93
C TYR A 133 -8.05 -6.65 -16.12
N GLU A 134 -7.26 -6.39 -15.07
CA GLU A 134 -5.95 -5.72 -15.19
C GLU A 134 -5.04 -6.47 -16.17
N LEU A 135 -4.94 -7.79 -16.05
CA LEU A 135 -4.10 -8.62 -16.92
C LEU A 135 -4.58 -8.62 -18.38
N GLN A 136 -5.89 -8.57 -18.61
CA GLN A 136 -6.47 -8.51 -19.96
C GLN A 136 -6.25 -7.14 -20.65
N ASN A 137 -6.12 -6.06 -19.88
CA ASN A 137 -6.00 -4.69 -20.40
C ASN A 137 -4.58 -4.12 -20.32
N ARG A 138 -3.58 -4.93 -19.97
CA ARG A 138 -2.17 -4.58 -20.13
C ARG A 138 -1.81 -4.69 -21.61
N VAL A 139 -1.93 -3.56 -22.32
CA VAL A 139 -1.43 -3.39 -23.71
C VAL A 139 0.04 -2.97 -23.66
#